data_AF-A0AAV8DQ59-F1
#
_entry.id   AF-A0AAV8DQ59-F1
#
_cell.length_a   1.000
_cell.length_b   1.000
_cell.length_c   1.000
_cell.angle_alpha   90.00
_cell.angle_beta   90.00
_cell.angle_gamma   90.00
#
_symmetry.space_group_name_H-M   'P 1'
#
loop_
_entity.id
_entity.type
_entity.pdbx_description
1 polymer ?
#
loop_
_entity_poly.entity_id
_entity_poly.type
_entity_poly.pdbx_seq_one_letter_code
_entity_poly.pdbx_strand_id
1 'polypeptide(L)'
;MTKLLPEGFIERNTTGLVVQSWAPQTEIVGHKSTGGFLTHCGWNSVLESIMNAVPMIAWPLFAEQRINAKMLVNGIGVALRPEVQDGSVVPRDVIARVVKELMQGEGGRDARKKMLEVKAAGAKALSEDGSSFKKFSEWKKSIVI
;
A
#
# COMPACT_ATOMS: atom_id res chain seq x y z
N MET A 1 -23.33 8.60 0.68
CA MET A 1 -22.11 9.28 1.16
C MET A 1 -21.68 10.47 0.30
N THR A 2 -22.17 10.66 -0.93
CA THR A 2 -21.90 11.89 -1.70
C THR A 2 -22.29 13.18 -0.96
N LYS A 3 -23.31 13.11 -0.08
CA LYS A 3 -23.70 14.21 0.82
C LYS A 3 -22.62 14.64 1.86
N LEU A 4 -21.58 13.83 2.08
CA LEU A 4 -20.46 14.17 2.96
C LEU A 4 -19.28 14.82 2.21
N LEU A 5 -19.33 14.83 0.88
CA LEU A 5 -18.33 15.50 0.06
C LEU A 5 -18.68 16.99 -0.04
N PRO A 6 -17.67 17.88 -0.19
CA PRO A 6 -17.93 19.28 -0.47
C PRO A 6 -18.81 19.46 -1.71
N GLU A 7 -19.68 20.46 -1.68
CA GLU A 7 -20.55 20.79 -2.82
C GLU A 7 -19.74 20.95 -4.10
N GLY A 8 -20.19 20.34 -5.20
CA GLY A 8 -19.52 20.36 -6.50
C GLY A 8 -18.25 19.50 -6.61
N PHE A 9 -17.94 18.65 -5.61
CA PHE A 9 -16.68 17.87 -5.62
C PHE A 9 -16.59 16.90 -6.79
N ILE A 10 -17.68 16.22 -7.12
CA ILE A 10 -17.70 15.24 -8.21
C ILE A 10 -17.56 15.95 -9.56
N GLU A 11 -18.27 17.06 -9.73
CA GLU A 11 -18.34 17.86 -10.95
C GLU A 11 -16.99 18.51 -11.28
N ARG A 12 -16.24 18.94 -10.26
CA ARG A 12 -14.89 19.51 -10.44
C ARG A 12 -13.81 18.45 -10.64
N ASN A 13 -14.07 17.17 -10.35
CA ASN A 13 -13.07 16.10 -10.41
C ASN A 13 -12.98 15.49 -11.81
N THR A 14 -12.28 16.16 -12.72
CA THR A 14 -12.15 15.71 -14.12
C THR A 14 -11.12 14.60 -14.32
N THR A 15 -10.27 14.33 -13.32
CA THR A 15 -9.16 13.37 -13.40
C THR A 15 -9.26 12.23 -12.39
N GLY A 16 -10.35 12.15 -11.64
CA GLY A 16 -10.53 11.16 -10.58
C GLY A 16 -11.93 10.54 -10.61
N LEU A 17 -12.01 9.31 -10.11
CA LEU A 17 -13.25 8.55 -10.02
C LEU A 17 -13.55 8.25 -8.55
N VAL A 18 -14.79 8.49 -8.13
CA VAL A 18 -15.28 8.13 -6.79
C VAL A 18 -16.14 6.89 -6.89
N VAL A 19 -15.69 5.79 -6.31
CA VAL A 19 -16.44 4.54 -6.18
C VAL A 19 -17.01 4.46 -4.75
N GLN A 20 -18.28 4.07 -4.62
CA GLN A 20 -18.94 3.99 -3.31
C GLN A 20 -18.87 2.57 -2.74
N SER A 21 -18.59 2.49 -1.43
CA SER A 21 -18.56 1.27 -0.61
C SER A 21 -17.45 0.27 -0.96
N TRP A 22 -17.40 -0.26 -2.18
CA TRP A 22 -16.47 -1.32 -2.55
C TRP A 22 -15.94 -1.14 -3.98
N ALA A 23 -14.67 -1.47 -4.17
CA ALA A 23 -14.00 -1.51 -5.45
C ALA A 23 -13.15 -2.79 -5.55
N PRO A 24 -12.92 -3.32 -6.76
CA PRO A 24 -12.11 -4.52 -6.99
C PRO A 24 -10.61 -4.22 -6.74
N GLN A 25 -10.20 -4.27 -5.46
CA GLN A 25 -8.87 -3.82 -5.02
C GLN A 25 -7.74 -4.59 -5.69
N THR A 26 -7.84 -5.91 -5.78
CA THR A 26 -6.82 -6.76 -6.40
C THR A 26 -6.58 -6.36 -7.85
N GLU A 27 -7.66 -6.15 -8.61
CA GLU A 27 -7.62 -5.74 -10.01
C GLU A 27 -7.07 -4.32 -10.17
N ILE A 28 -7.49 -3.37 -9.31
CA ILE A 28 -7.00 -1.99 -9.33
C ILE A 28 -5.51 -1.94 -8.99
N VAL A 29 -5.09 -2.56 -7.90
CA VAL A 29 -3.69 -2.58 -7.47
C VAL A 29 -2.82 -3.36 -8.46
N GLY A 30 -3.34 -4.39 -9.11
CA GLY A 30 -2.66 -5.13 -10.18
C GLY A 30 -2.66 -4.43 -11.55
N HIS A 31 -3.38 -3.33 -11.71
CA HIS A 31 -3.48 -2.66 -13.01
C HIS A 31 -2.22 -1.82 -13.31
N LYS A 32 -1.73 -1.90 -14.56
CA LYS A 32 -0.52 -1.20 -15.02
C LYS A 32 -0.53 0.33 -14.85
N SER A 33 -1.72 0.94 -14.79
CA SER A 33 -1.88 2.39 -14.60
C SER A 33 -1.81 2.82 -13.14
N THR A 34 -1.76 1.88 -12.20
CA THR A 34 -1.76 2.19 -10.76
C THR A 34 -0.36 2.56 -10.32
N GLY A 35 -0.15 3.85 -10.04
CA GLY A 35 1.15 4.40 -9.64
C GLY A 35 1.41 4.46 -8.13
N GLY A 36 0.38 4.27 -7.30
CA GLY A 36 0.47 4.36 -5.85
C GLY A 36 -0.82 3.96 -5.13
N PHE A 37 -0.70 3.59 -3.86
CA PHE A 37 -1.82 3.14 -3.03
C PHE A 37 -1.82 3.81 -1.66
N LEU A 38 -2.80 4.67 -1.39
CA LEU A 38 -3.05 5.16 -0.04
C LEU A 38 -3.83 4.09 0.72
N THR A 39 -3.23 3.57 1.80
CA THR A 39 -3.77 2.41 2.51
C THR A 39 -3.69 2.58 4.01
N HIS A 40 -4.63 1.95 4.70
CA HIS A 40 -4.64 1.84 6.16
C HIS A 40 -3.62 0.84 6.71
N CYS A 41 -2.82 0.20 5.86
CA CYS A 41 -1.74 -0.73 6.24
C CYS A 41 -2.23 -2.04 6.89
N GLY A 42 -3.47 -2.48 6.61
CA GLY A 42 -3.88 -3.84 6.90
C GLY A 42 -3.04 -4.84 6.10
N TRP A 43 -2.61 -5.94 6.75
CA TRP A 43 -1.54 -6.78 6.20
C TRP A 43 -1.87 -7.41 4.84
N ASN A 44 -3.12 -7.80 4.59
CA ASN A 44 -3.54 -8.33 3.29
C ASN A 44 -3.36 -7.31 2.16
N SER A 45 -3.85 -6.07 2.35
CA SER A 45 -3.67 -4.98 1.39
C SER A 45 -2.19 -4.64 1.16
N VAL A 46 -1.37 -4.73 2.21
CA VAL A 46 0.08 -4.54 2.10
C VAL A 46 0.71 -5.60 1.21
N LEU A 47 0.36 -6.88 1.41
CA LEU A 47 0.85 -7.98 0.57
C LEU A 47 0.40 -7.83 -0.89
N GLU A 48 -0.85 -7.45 -1.15
CA GLU A 48 -1.35 -7.17 -2.51
C GLU A 48 -0.54 -6.06 -3.19
N SER A 49 -0.23 -4.97 -2.46
CA SER A 49 0.58 -3.86 -2.96
C SER A 49 2.01 -4.30 -3.29
N ILE A 50 2.64 -5.08 -2.39
CA ILE A 50 3.99 -5.62 -2.58
C ILE A 50 4.04 -6.53 -3.81
N MET A 51 3.11 -7.47 -3.92
CA MET A 51 3.09 -8.44 -5.03
C MET A 51 2.85 -7.77 -6.38
N ASN A 52 2.25 -6.58 -6.41
CA ASN A 52 2.05 -5.79 -7.62
C ASN A 52 3.06 -4.66 -7.82
N ALA A 53 4.04 -4.53 -6.92
CA ALA A 53 5.05 -3.47 -6.94
C ALA A 53 4.48 -2.02 -6.90
N VAL A 54 3.37 -1.82 -6.21
CA VAL A 54 2.73 -0.51 -6.05
C VAL A 54 3.19 0.16 -4.75
N PRO A 55 3.85 1.34 -4.80
CA PRO A 55 4.30 2.03 -3.60
C PRO A 55 3.12 2.61 -2.81
N MET A 56 3.29 2.83 -1.51
CA MET A 56 2.17 3.18 -0.62
C MET A 56 2.28 4.57 0.01
N ILE A 57 1.13 5.15 0.35
CA ILE A 57 1.01 6.17 1.41
C ILE A 57 0.40 5.47 2.63
N ALA A 58 1.15 5.39 3.71
CA ALA A 58 0.74 4.71 4.93
C ALA A 58 -0.19 5.59 5.79
N TRP A 59 -1.38 5.10 6.08
CA TRP A 59 -2.43 5.82 6.83
C TRP A 59 -3.12 4.94 7.89
N PRO A 60 -2.40 4.47 8.91
CA PRO A 60 -2.90 3.47 9.85
C PRO A 60 -4.07 3.98 10.71
N LEU A 61 -5.03 3.12 11.00
CA LEU A 61 -6.25 3.46 11.76
C LEU A 61 -6.35 2.67 13.07
N PHE A 62 -6.30 1.33 13.01
CA PHE A 62 -6.57 0.44 14.14
C PHE A 62 -5.67 -0.82 14.14
N ALA A 63 -5.86 -1.71 15.13
CA ALA A 63 -5.09 -2.95 15.29
C ALA A 63 -3.56 -2.73 15.23
N GLU A 64 -2.83 -3.57 14.51
CA GLU A 64 -1.39 -3.53 14.34
C GLU A 64 -0.91 -2.59 13.22
N GLN A 65 -1.83 -1.89 12.55
CA GLN A 65 -1.54 -1.09 11.35
C GLN A 65 -0.48 -0.01 11.61
N ARG A 66 -0.40 0.55 12.82
CA ARG A 66 0.64 1.53 13.19
C ARG A 66 2.04 0.92 13.18
N ILE A 67 2.15 -0.36 13.57
CA ILE A 67 3.40 -1.13 13.52
C ILE A 67 3.75 -1.42 12.07
N ASN A 68 2.78 -1.89 11.28
CA ASN A 68 2.95 -2.12 9.85
C ASN A 68 3.42 -0.83 9.14
N ALA A 69 2.76 0.30 9.39
CA ALA A 69 3.13 1.59 8.82
C ALA A 69 4.59 1.98 9.14
N LYS A 70 5.03 1.84 10.40
CA LYS A 70 6.43 2.09 10.79
C LYS A 70 7.40 1.16 10.06
N MET A 71 7.08 -0.12 9.95
CA MET A 71 7.91 -1.09 9.22
C MET A 71 8.00 -0.74 7.73
N LEU A 72 6.88 -0.38 7.09
CA LEU A 72 6.83 -0.06 5.66
C LEU A 72 7.59 1.22 5.31
N VAL A 73 7.50 2.24 6.16
CA VAL A 73 8.13 3.55 5.94
C VAL A 73 9.60 3.51 6.35
N ASN A 74 9.91 3.09 7.58
CA ASN A 74 11.24 3.22 8.17
C ASN A 74 12.08 1.94 8.03
N GLY A 75 11.43 0.78 8.00
CA GLY A 75 12.11 -0.51 7.97
C GLY A 75 12.53 -0.91 6.56
N ILE A 76 11.54 -1.03 5.66
CA ILE A 76 11.79 -1.49 4.29
C ILE A 76 11.78 -0.38 3.24
N GLY A 77 11.25 0.81 3.54
CA GLY A 77 11.33 1.98 2.65
C GLY A 77 10.43 1.91 1.41
N VAL A 78 9.24 1.32 1.53
CA VAL A 78 8.31 1.14 0.40
C VAL A 78 7.05 2.02 0.48
N ALA A 79 6.98 2.87 1.50
CA ALA A 79 5.85 3.74 1.75
C ALA A 79 6.30 5.13 2.22
N LEU A 80 5.51 6.14 1.90
CA LEU A 80 5.59 7.48 2.49
C LEU A 80 4.52 7.63 3.57
N ARG A 81 4.69 8.58 4.49
CA ARG A 81 3.70 8.90 5.52
C ARG A 81 3.51 10.41 5.63
N PRO A 82 2.28 10.92 5.74
CA PRO A 82 2.05 12.32 6.07
C PRO A 82 2.71 12.69 7.41
N GLU A 83 3.43 13.82 7.44
CA GLU A 83 4.07 14.32 8.65
C GLU A 83 3.07 15.07 9.52
N VAL A 84 2.43 14.35 10.45
CA VAL A 84 1.48 14.90 11.41
C VAL A 84 1.55 14.14 12.73
N GLN A 85 0.98 14.72 13.79
CA GLN A 85 0.82 14.01 15.06
C GLN A 85 -0.16 12.84 14.90
N ASP A 86 0.18 11.68 15.46
CA ASP A 86 -0.72 10.53 15.45
C ASP A 86 -2.05 10.86 16.14
N GLY A 87 -3.15 10.63 15.42
CA GLY A 87 -4.50 10.94 15.89
C GLY A 87 -5.01 12.35 15.55
N SER A 88 -4.19 13.21 14.95
CA SER A 88 -4.65 14.51 14.47
C SER A 88 -5.31 14.40 13.09
N VAL A 89 -6.15 15.38 12.76
CA VAL A 89 -6.65 15.56 11.39
C VAL A 89 -5.48 15.96 10.49
N VAL A 90 -5.36 15.34 9.32
CA VAL A 90 -4.30 15.63 8.36
C VAL A 90 -4.73 16.78 7.46
N PRO A 91 -4.00 17.91 7.41
CA PRO A 91 -4.36 19.05 6.57
C PRO A 91 -4.31 18.73 5.07
N ARG A 92 -5.15 19.41 4.28
CA ARG A 92 -5.28 19.18 2.83
C ARG A 92 -3.98 19.41 2.04
N ASP A 93 -3.15 20.36 2.47
CA ASP A 93 -1.89 20.69 1.83
C ASP A 93 -0.84 19.61 2.10
N VAL A 94 -0.86 19.00 3.29
CA VAL A 94 -0.02 17.83 3.62
C VAL A 94 -0.43 16.64 2.76
N ILE A 95 -1.74 16.38 2.60
CA ILE A 95 -2.25 15.33 1.71
C ILE A 95 -1.78 15.57 0.27
N ALA A 96 -1.97 16.78 -0.26
CA ALA A 96 -1.56 17.11 -1.61
C ALA A 96 -0.05 16.93 -1.82
N ARG A 97 0.77 17.32 -0.82
CA ARG A 97 2.22 17.19 -0.85
C ARG A 97 2.67 15.73 -0.89
N VAL A 98 2.16 14.88 0.00
CA VAL A 98 2.56 13.47 0.05
C VAL A 98 2.07 12.69 -1.17
N VAL A 99 0.89 13.02 -1.71
CA VAL A 99 0.41 12.44 -2.99
C VAL A 99 1.32 12.85 -4.13
N LYS A 100 1.68 14.14 -4.23
CA LYS A 100 2.62 14.61 -5.26
C LYS A 100 3.99 13.96 -5.12
N GLU A 101 4.49 13.84 -3.90
CA GLU A 101 5.79 13.21 -3.61
C GLU A 101 5.81 11.73 -4.01
N LEU A 102 4.75 10.97 -3.69
CA LEU A 102 4.65 9.58 -4.12
C LEU A 102 4.60 9.47 -5.64
N MET A 103 3.79 10.29 -6.31
CA MET A 103 3.55 10.15 -7.74
C MET A 103 4.71 10.67 -8.60
N GLN A 104 5.37 11.76 -8.19
CA GLN A 104 6.30 12.53 -9.02
C GLN A 104 7.65 12.84 -8.34
N GLY A 105 7.71 12.74 -7.01
CA GLY A 105 8.87 13.10 -6.21
C GLY A 105 9.95 12.02 -6.12
N GLU A 106 11.01 12.35 -5.39
CA GLU A 106 12.15 11.47 -5.15
C GLU A 106 11.81 10.33 -4.23
N GLY A 107 11.13 10.62 -3.11
CA GLY A 107 10.67 9.59 -2.18
C GLY A 107 9.76 8.57 -2.86
N GLY A 108 8.92 9.02 -3.80
CA GLY A 108 8.10 8.14 -4.63
C GLY A 108 8.90 7.26 -5.59
N ARG A 109 9.94 7.82 -6.24
CA ARG A 109 10.86 7.05 -7.10
C ARG A 109 11.62 5.98 -6.32
N ASP A 110 12.13 6.34 -5.14
CA ASP A 110 12.88 5.44 -4.28
C ASP A 110 11.98 4.32 -3.73
N ALA A 111 10.78 4.67 -3.27
CA ALA A 111 9.79 3.67 -2.82
C ALA A 111 9.41 2.68 -3.94
N ARG A 112 9.24 3.14 -5.19
CA ARG A 112 8.98 2.26 -6.34
C ARG A 112 10.14 1.32 -6.62
N LYS A 113 11.37 1.83 -6.66
CA LYS A 113 12.57 1.01 -6.84
C LYS A 113 12.64 -0.06 -5.76
N LYS A 114 12.42 0.34 -4.51
CA LYS A 114 12.44 -0.56 -3.38
C LYS A 114 11.33 -1.61 -3.44
N MET A 115 10.15 -1.23 -3.91
CA MET A 115 9.04 -2.15 -4.07
C MET A 115 9.33 -3.25 -5.10
N LEU A 116 10.06 -2.95 -6.19
CA LEU A 116 10.50 -3.96 -7.16
C LEU A 116 11.45 -4.98 -6.53
N GLU A 117 12.39 -4.53 -5.68
CA GLU A 117 13.29 -5.41 -4.93
C GLU A 117 12.51 -6.33 -3.99
N VAL A 118 11.57 -5.77 -3.22
CA VAL A 118 10.77 -6.53 -2.25
C VAL A 118 9.83 -7.51 -2.96
N LYS A 119 9.19 -7.11 -4.07
CA LYS A 119 8.40 -8.00 -4.92
C LYS A 119 9.22 -9.18 -5.42
N ALA A 120 10.42 -8.93 -5.95
CA ALA A 120 11.30 -9.97 -6.45
C ALA A 120 11.72 -10.94 -5.33
N ALA A 121 12.04 -10.43 -4.15
CA ALA A 121 12.35 -11.25 -2.98
C ALA A 121 11.14 -12.11 -2.54
N GLY A 122 9.94 -11.53 -2.53
CA GLY A 122 8.69 -12.24 -2.23
C GLY A 122 8.41 -13.36 -3.24
N ALA A 123 8.52 -13.08 -4.53
CA ALA A 123 8.36 -14.08 -5.59
C ALA A 123 9.39 -15.21 -5.47
N LYS A 124 10.65 -14.88 -5.16
CA LYS A 124 11.70 -15.88 -4.91
C LYS A 124 11.37 -16.76 -3.70
N ALA A 125 10.89 -16.17 -2.60
CA ALA A 125 10.52 -16.91 -1.40
C ALA A 125 9.36 -17.90 -1.64
N LEU A 126 8.47 -17.60 -2.59
CA LEU A 126 7.31 -18.42 -2.96
C LEU A 126 7.60 -19.45 -4.07
N SER A 127 8.73 -19.34 -4.78
CA SER A 127 9.13 -20.33 -5.79
C SER A 127 9.29 -21.74 -5.19
N GLU A 128 9.30 -22.79 -6.02
CA GLU A 128 9.45 -24.19 -5.57
C GLU A 128 10.71 -24.42 -4.73
N ASP A 129 11.78 -23.69 -5.04
CA ASP A 129 13.04 -23.70 -4.28
C ASP A 129 13.13 -22.64 -3.19
N GLY A 130 12.07 -21.84 -3.04
CA GLY A 130 11.97 -20.70 -2.13
C GLY A 130 11.81 -21.09 -0.66
N SER A 131 12.18 -20.17 0.22
CA SER A 131 12.15 -20.38 1.67
C SER A 131 10.75 -20.65 2.21
N SER A 132 9.74 -19.91 1.75
CA SER A 132 8.36 -20.05 2.23
C SER A 132 7.75 -21.38 1.75
N PHE A 133 7.98 -21.74 0.48
CA PHE A 133 7.52 -23.02 -0.06
C PHE A 133 8.16 -24.22 0.66
N LYS A 134 9.47 -24.18 0.88
CA LYS A 134 10.21 -25.22 1.61
C LYS A 134 9.71 -25.35 3.05
N LYS A 135 9.57 -24.24 3.77
CA LYS A 135 9.07 -24.25 5.16
C LYS A 135 7.65 -24.78 5.28
N PHE A 136 6.76 -24.40 4.36
CA PHE A 136 5.40 -24.94 4.31
C PHE A 136 5.40 -26.45 4.00
N SER A 137 6.28 -26.89 3.08
CA SER A 137 6.42 -28.32 2.73
C SER A 137 6.97 -29.17 3.87
N GLU A 138 7.95 -28.65 4.62
CA GLU A 138 8.47 -29.27 5.85
C GLU A 138 7.36 -29.38 6.90
N TRP A 139 6.65 -28.28 7.16
CA TRP A 139 5.52 -28.27 8.09
C TRP A 139 4.44 -29.28 7.71
N LYS A 140 4.07 -29.35 6.43
CA LYS A 140 3.11 -30.34 5.91
C LYS A 140 3.54 -31.77 6.21
N LYS A 141 4.83 -32.09 6.12
CA LYS A 141 5.35 -33.43 6.47
C LYS A 141 5.29 -33.71 7.98
N SER A 142 5.42 -32.70 8.83
CA SER A 142 5.36 -32.88 10.29
C SER A 142 3.95 -33.15 10.83
N ILE A 143 2.90 -32.84 10.07
CA ILE A 143 1.49 -32.99 10.50
C ILE A 143 0.76 -34.16 9.85
N VAL A 144 1.36 -34.77 8.83
CA VAL A 144 0.86 -35.99 8.20
C VAL A 144 1.54 -37.17 8.91
N ILE A 145 0.76 -37.91 9.71
CA ILE A 145 1.16 -39.15 10.39
C ILE A 145 1.46 -40.23 9.36
#